data_AF-A0A7W8VDI2-F1
#
_entry.id   AF-A0A7W8VDI2-F1
#
_cell.length_a   1.000
_cell.length_b   1.000
_cell.length_c   1.000
_cell.angle_alpha   90.00
_cell.angle_beta   90.00
_cell.angle_gamma   90.00
#
_symmetry.space_group_name_H-M   'P 1'
#
loop_
_entity.id
_entity.type
_entity.pdbx_description
1 polymer ?
#
loop_
_entity_poly.entity_id
_entity_poly.type
_entity_poly.pdbx_seq_one_letter_code
_entity_poly.pdbx_strand_id
1 'polypeptide(L)' 'MSEKNEENVDPAGSTTMFRRFVAENQQSEPEPRRPITPYVLAGVGALVAIAIIVGVVLTWS' A
#
# COMPACT_ATOMS: atom_id res chain seq x y z
N MET A 1 17.74 11.03 43.34
CA MET A 1 16.58 11.84 42.92
C MET A 1 15.53 10.86 42.45
N SER A 2 14.46 10.68 43.22
CA SER A 2 13.35 9.82 42.82
C SER A 2 12.42 10.65 41.94
N GLU A 3 12.55 10.50 40.63
CA GLU A 3 11.58 11.03 39.66
C GLU A 3 10.26 10.32 39.91
N LYS A 4 9.41 11.02 40.65
CA LYS A 4 8.03 10.68 40.92
C LYS A 4 7.38 10.55 39.54
N ASN A 5 7.02 9.32 39.17
CA ASN A 5 6.09 9.09 38.07
C ASN A 5 4.80 9.81 38.46
N GLU A 6 4.65 11.05 37.99
CA GLU A 6 3.40 11.78 38.03
C GLU A 6 2.44 11.00 37.15
N GLU A 7 1.76 10.07 37.81
CA GLU A 7 0.53 9.46 37.36
C GLU A 7 -0.46 10.60 37.14
N ASN A 8 -0.35 11.25 35.97
CA ASN A 8 -1.29 12.22 35.47
C ASN A 8 -2.54 11.44 35.05
N VAL A 9 -3.26 10.99 36.09
CA VAL A 9 -4.57 10.37 35.99
C VAL A 9 -5.49 11.48 35.53
N ASP A 10 -5.75 11.54 34.23
CA ASP A 10 -6.75 12.42 33.67
C ASP A 10 -8.06 12.24 34.46
N PRO A 11 -8.48 13.22 35.28
CA PRO A 11 -9.61 13.07 36.19
C PRO A 11 -10.94 12.95 35.45
N ALA A 12 -10.97 13.26 34.16
CA ALA A 12 -12.15 13.13 33.31
C ALA A 12 -12.28 11.75 32.64
N GLY A 13 -11.25 10.88 32.71
CA GLY A 13 -11.22 9.53 32.08
C GLY A 13 -11.39 9.49 30.55
N SER A 14 -11.80 10.61 29.95
CA SER A 14 -12.19 10.79 28.56
C SER A 14 -10.98 10.84 27.64
N THR A 15 -9.90 11.50 28.06
CA THR A 15 -8.69 11.57 27.21
C THR A 15 -7.93 10.25 27.22
N THR A 16 -8.11 9.39 28.24
CA THR A 16 -7.50 8.05 28.29
C THR A 16 -8.06 7.12 27.21
N MET A 17 -9.38 7.10 27.01
CA MET A 17 -10.03 6.30 25.96
C MET A 17 -9.67 6.82 24.56
N PHE A 18 -9.60 8.14 24.39
CA PHE A 18 -9.16 8.75 23.13
C PHE A 18 -7.69 8.44 22.83
N ARG A 19 -6.80 8.56 23.83
CA ARG A 19 -5.37 8.18 23.70
C ARG A 19 -5.21 6.72 23.31
N ARG A 20 -6.03 5.83 23.90
CA ARG A 20 -6.06 4.41 23.55
C ARG A 20 -6.54 4.18 22.11
N PHE A 21 -7.64 4.81 21.71
CA PHE A 21 -8.15 4.74 20.33
C PHE A 21 -7.12 5.27 19.31
N VAL A 22 -6.49 6.40 19.57
CA VAL A 22 -5.45 6.95 18.68
C VAL A 22 -4.24 6.03 18.62
N ALA A 23 -3.79 5.47 19.74
CA ALA A 23 -2.69 4.52 19.76
C ALA A 23 -3.00 3.21 19.02
N GLU A 24 -4.24 2.71 19.13
CA GLU A 24 -4.70 1.48 18.47
C GLU A 24 -4.92 1.69 16.96
N ASN A 25 -5.33 2.88 16.52
CA ASN A 25 -5.54 3.22 15.09
C ASN A 25 -4.28 3.70 14.36
N GLN A 26 -3.11 3.66 14.98
CA GLN A 26 -1.83 3.89 14.29
C GLN A 26 -1.45 2.76 13.32
N GLN A 27 -2.25 1.70 13.25
CA GLN A 27 -2.14 0.69 12.21
C GLN A 27 -2.44 1.36 10.86
N SER A 28 -1.36 1.80 10.22
CA SER A 28 -1.39 2.26 8.84
C SER A 28 -1.89 1.09 8.00
N GLU A 29 -3.15 1.16 7.56
CA GLU A 29 -3.66 0.19 6.60
C GLU A 29 -2.71 0.18 5.41
N PRO A 30 -2.22 -1.00 4.99
CA PRO A 30 -1.35 -1.06 3.82
C PRO A 30 -2.09 -0.45 2.64
N GLU A 31 -1.44 0.51 1.96
CA GLU A 31 -2.02 1.19 0.80
C GLU A 31 -2.63 0.16 -0.16
N PRO A 32 -3.86 0.38 -0.68
CA PRO A 32 -4.51 -0.56 -1.58
C PRO A 32 -3.58 -0.92 -2.74
N ARG A 33 -3.23 -2.20 -2.87
CA ARG A 33 -2.37 -2.65 -3.95
C ARG A 33 -3.06 -2.37 -5.27
N ARG A 34 -2.43 -1.52 -6.10
CA ARG A 34 -2.95 -1.21 -7.43
C ARG A 34 -3.01 -2.49 -8.26
N PRO A 35 -4.09 -2.73 -9.03
CA PRO A 35 -4.20 -3.90 -9.86
C PRO A 35 -3.08 -3.91 -10.91
N ILE A 36 -2.29 -4.99 -10.92
CA ILE A 36 -1.17 -5.18 -11.86
C ILE A 36 -1.67 -5.78 -13.21
N THR A 37 -2.87 -6.35 -13.20
CA THR A 37 -3.55 -6.95 -14.36
C THR A 37 -3.53 -6.10 -15.64
N PRO A 38 -3.80 -4.77 -15.64
CA PRO A 38 -3.75 -3.97 -16.88
C PRO A 38 -2.34 -3.90 -17.48
N TYR A 39 -1.30 -3.81 -16.65
CA TYR A 39 0.09 -3.75 -17.13
C TYR A 39 0.55 -5.08 -17.70
N VAL A 40 0.14 -6.19 -17.08
CA VAL A 40 0.41 -7.54 -17.59
C VAL A 40 -0.27 -7.75 -18.94
N LEU A 41 -1.55 -7.37 -19.06
CA LEU A 41 -2.30 -7.49 -20.30
C LEU A 41 -1.65 -6.66 -21.43
N ALA A 42 -1.25 -5.41 -21.13
CA ALA A 42 -0.58 -4.54 -22.08
C ALA A 42 0.78 -5.12 -22.53
N GLY A 43 1.58 -5.63 -21.58
CA GLY A 43 2.87 -6.26 -21.88
C GLY A 43 2.73 -7.49 -22.77
N VAL A 44 1.78 -8.38 -22.46
CA VAL A 44 1.50 -9.57 -23.28
C VAL A 44 1.04 -9.16 -24.68
N GLY A 45 0.13 -8.20 -24.80
CA GLY A 45 -0.34 -7.70 -26.09
C GLY A 45 0.79 -7.11 -26.95
N ALA A 46 1.68 -6.32 -26.33
CA ALA A 46 2.83 -5.75 -27.03
C ALA A 46 3.80 -6.83 -27.56
N LEU A 47 4.09 -7.86 -26.75
CA LEU A 47 4.96 -8.97 -27.18
C LEU A 47 4.37 -9.74 -28.36
N VAL A 48 3.06 -10.02 -28.32
CA VAL A 48 2.36 -10.69 -29.42
C VAL A 48 2.42 -9.85 -30.70
N ALA A 49 2.16 -8.54 -30.60
CA ALA A 49 2.23 -7.64 -31.74
C ALA A 49 3.64 -7.61 -32.38
N ILE A 50 4.68 -7.50 -31.55
CA ILE A 50 6.08 -7.54 -32.01
C ILE A 50 6.37 -8.85 -32.72
N ALA A 51 5.97 -9.99 -32.16
CA ALA A 51 6.20 -11.30 -32.77
C ALA A 51 5.55 -11.41 -34.15
N ILE A 52 4.33 -10.90 -34.31
CA ILE A 52 3.63 -10.86 -35.60
C ILE A 52 4.39 -9.99 -36.59
N ILE A 53 4.77 -8.77 -36.20
CA ILE A 53 5.49 -7.83 -37.06
C ILE A 53 6.80 -8.48 -37.54
N VAL A 54 7.59 -9.03 -36.62
CA VAL A 54 8.84 -9.71 -36.94
C VAL A 54 8.59 -10.89 -37.88
N GLY A 55 7.58 -11.71 -37.62
CA GLY A 55 7.21 -12.83 -38.49
C GLY A 55 6.86 -12.37 -39.91
N VAL A 56 6.07 -11.30 -40.05
CA VAL A 56 5.74 -10.72 -41.35
C VAL A 56 6.99 -10.19 -42.04
N VAL A 57 7.82 -9.40 -41.36
CA VAL A 57 9.05 -8.84 -41.95
C VAL A 57 9.97 -9.96 -42.43
N LEU A 58 10.19 -11.00 -41.64
CA LEU A 58 11.06 -12.12 -42.02
C LEU A 58 10.48 -12.96 -43.16
N THR A 59 9.14 -13.03 -43.30
CA THR A 59 8.49 -13.81 -44.36
C THR A 59 8.53 -13.10 -45.71
N TRP A 60 8.55 -11.76 -45.72
CA TRP A 60 8.47 -10.94 -46.93
C TRP A 60 9.73 -10.09 -47.21
N SER A 61 10.79 -10.29 -46.43
CA SER A 61 12.15 -9.77 -46.66
C SER A 61 12.90 -10.62 -47.68
#